data_AF-A0A377XNT1-F1
#
_entry.id   AF-A0A377XNT1-F1
#
_cell.length_a   1.000
_cell.length_b   1.000
_cell.length_c   1.000
_cell.angle_alpha   90.00
_cell.angle_beta   90.00
_cell.angle_gamma   90.00
#
_symmetry.space_group_name_H-M   'P 1'
#
loop_
_entity.id
_entity.type
_entity.pdbx_description
1 polymer ?
#
loop_
_entity_poly.entity_id
_entity_poly.type
_entity_poly.pdbx_seq_one_letter_code
_entity_poly.pdbx_strand_id
1 'polypeptide(L)'
;MRALFFEQRFGVLLDIKEPYNFTHYDAIDPHADLVVAISQSGKSASTLEAMRKVQASGKSVFALTSDPQSPIGCASDGVLDINTGIESVGFVTRGFSATVAQPVADSADHCS
;
A
#
# COMPACT_ATOMS: atom_id res chain seq x y z
N MET A 1 -11.12 2.84 -10.48
CA MET A 1 -11.71 3.63 -9.38
C MET A 1 -10.95 4.96 -9.36
N ARG A 2 -11.62 6.11 -9.53
CA ARG A 2 -10.92 7.41 -9.60
C ARG A 2 -10.48 7.81 -8.17
N ALA A 3 -9.21 8.21 -8.03
CA ALA A 3 -8.58 8.62 -6.76
C ALA A 3 -9.37 9.68 -5.97
N LEU A 4 -10.14 10.53 -6.67
CA LEU A 4 -10.97 11.61 -6.09
C LEU A 4 -11.92 11.18 -4.96
N PHE A 5 -12.41 9.92 -4.93
CA PHE A 5 -13.37 9.49 -3.91
C PHE A 5 -12.74 9.37 -2.50
N PHE A 6 -11.48 8.95 -2.41
CA PHE A 6 -10.79 8.80 -1.12
C PHE A 6 -10.31 10.15 -0.57
N GLU A 7 -9.82 11.02 -1.44
CA GLU A 7 -9.36 12.36 -1.08
C GLU A 7 -10.47 13.17 -0.38
N GLN A 8 -11.69 13.18 -0.94
CA GLN A 8 -12.79 13.97 -0.38
C GLN A 8 -13.37 13.42 0.92
N ARG A 9 -13.17 12.13 1.21
CA ARG A 9 -13.82 11.47 2.36
C ARG A 9 -12.89 11.25 3.54
N PHE A 10 -11.59 11.04 3.30
CA PHE A 10 -10.64 10.63 4.33
C PHE A 10 -9.38 11.49 4.42
N GLY A 11 -9.16 12.45 3.51
CA GLY A 11 -7.96 13.30 3.53
C GLY A 11 -6.66 12.53 3.25
N VAL A 12 -6.76 11.38 2.56
CA VAL A 12 -5.62 10.51 2.24
C VAL A 12 -5.31 10.62 0.75
N LEU A 13 -4.04 10.90 0.42
CA LEU A 13 -3.55 10.84 -0.95
C LEU A 13 -3.29 9.39 -1.37
N LEU A 14 -3.64 9.07 -2.61
CA LEU A 14 -3.69 7.71 -3.14
C LEU A 14 -2.83 7.62 -4.42
N ASP A 15 -1.60 7.10 -4.32
CA ASP A 15 -0.75 6.77 -5.49
C ASP A 15 -0.65 5.24 -5.79
N ILE A 16 -1.24 4.82 -6.92
CA ILE A 16 -1.31 3.41 -7.34
C ILE A 16 -0.18 3.15 -8.33
N LYS A 17 0.70 2.21 -8.00
CA LYS A 17 1.80 1.77 -8.87
C LYS A 17 1.66 0.33 -9.31
N GLU A 18 2.00 0.05 -10.55
CA GLU A 18 2.18 -1.32 -11.03
C GLU A 18 3.55 -1.83 -10.52
N PRO A 19 3.62 -3.03 -9.89
CA PRO A 19 4.83 -3.48 -9.20
C PRO A 19 6.09 -3.57 -10.05
N TYR A 20 6.00 -4.05 -11.29
CA TYR A 20 7.16 -4.18 -12.15
C TYR A 20 7.74 -2.80 -12.50
N ASN A 21 6.89 -1.88 -12.95
CA ASN A 21 7.30 -0.52 -13.30
C ASN A 21 7.84 0.22 -12.08
N PHE A 22 7.17 0.10 -10.93
CA PHE A 22 7.64 0.70 -9.69
C PHE A 22 9.04 0.24 -9.33
N THR A 23 9.29 -1.06 -9.44
CA THR A 23 10.58 -1.65 -9.07
C THR A 23 11.70 -1.11 -9.95
N HIS A 24 11.46 -0.98 -11.26
CA HIS A 24 12.52 -0.67 -12.24
C HIS A 24 12.69 0.82 -12.55
N TYR A 25 11.63 1.62 -12.43
CA TYR A 25 11.62 2.99 -12.93
C TYR A 25 11.27 4.06 -11.90
N ASP A 26 10.57 3.70 -10.82
CA ASP A 26 10.15 4.68 -9.82
C ASP A 26 11.13 4.78 -8.65
N ALA A 27 11.20 5.95 -8.03
CA ALA A 27 11.81 6.13 -6.72
C ALA A 27 10.77 5.82 -5.62
N ILE A 28 11.26 5.41 -4.45
CA ILE A 28 10.39 5.28 -3.27
C ILE A 28 10.13 6.69 -2.76
N ASP A 29 8.86 7.05 -2.59
CA ASP A 29 8.52 8.34 -2.01
C ASP A 29 8.95 8.39 -0.53
N PRO A 30 9.83 9.32 -0.14
CA PRO A 30 10.29 9.42 1.24
C PRO A 30 9.15 9.73 2.22
N HIS A 31 8.07 10.39 1.79
CA HIS A 31 6.92 10.73 2.63
C HIS A 31 5.79 9.70 2.52
N ALA A 32 6.06 8.48 2.02
CA ALA A 32 5.13 7.36 2.11
C ALA A 32 5.05 6.82 3.54
N ASP A 33 3.85 6.85 4.11
CA ASP A 33 3.57 6.42 5.49
C ASP A 33 3.05 4.98 5.54
N LEU A 34 2.31 4.58 4.51
CA LEU A 34 1.78 3.22 4.40
C LEU A 34 1.95 2.70 2.97
N VAL A 35 2.60 1.55 2.83
CA VAL A 35 2.65 0.79 1.60
C VAL A 35 1.84 -0.50 1.76
N VAL A 36 0.88 -0.69 0.87
CA VAL A 36 0.10 -1.93 0.77
C VAL A 36 0.48 -2.63 -0.52
N ALA A 37 0.80 -3.92 -0.44
CA ALA A 37 1.02 -4.79 -1.58
C ALA A 37 -0.24 -5.64 -1.81
N ILE A 38 -0.94 -5.46 -2.93
CA ILE A 38 -2.09 -6.32 -3.28
C ILE A 38 -1.63 -7.48 -4.15
N SER A 39 -1.89 -8.69 -3.68
CA SER A 39 -1.79 -9.90 -4.50
C SER A 39 -2.72 -10.96 -3.97
N GLN A 40 -3.80 -11.26 -4.69
CA GLN A 40 -4.81 -12.22 -4.26
C GLN A 40 -4.17 -13.57 -3.90
N SER A 41 -3.46 -14.22 -4.82
CA SER A 41 -2.79 -15.50 -4.53
C SER A 41 -1.49 -15.36 -3.72
N GLY A 42 -0.97 -14.13 -3.59
CA GLY A 42 0.27 -13.84 -2.88
C GLY A 42 1.54 -14.39 -3.55
N LYS A 43 1.48 -14.77 -4.83
CA LYS A 43 2.57 -15.45 -5.57
C LYS A 43 3.26 -14.57 -6.63
N SER A 44 2.89 -13.30 -6.74
CA SER A 44 3.46 -12.40 -7.75
C SER A 44 4.91 -12.04 -7.46
N ALA A 45 5.83 -12.46 -8.33
CA ALA A 45 7.25 -12.17 -8.17
C ALA A 45 7.56 -10.67 -8.22
N SER A 46 6.94 -9.93 -9.15
CA SER A 46 7.13 -8.48 -9.27
C SER A 46 6.60 -7.72 -8.05
N THR A 47 5.51 -8.20 -7.44
CA THR A 47 4.99 -7.64 -6.19
C THR A 47 5.93 -7.91 -5.02
N LEU A 48 6.46 -9.13 -4.90
CA LEU A 48 7.42 -9.48 -3.86
C LEU A 48 8.72 -8.66 -3.98
N GLU A 49 9.19 -8.41 -5.20
CA GLU A 49 10.36 -7.57 -5.46
C GLU A 49 10.11 -6.11 -5.09
N ALA A 50 8.95 -5.55 -5.47
CA ALA A 50 8.53 -4.22 -5.07
C ALA A 50 8.46 -4.05 -3.54
N MET A 51 7.92 -5.05 -2.82
CA MET A 51 7.90 -5.05 -1.35
C MET A 51 9.31 -4.97 -0.78
N ARG A 52 10.22 -5.81 -1.26
CA ARG A 52 11.61 -5.83 -0.80
C ARG A 52 12.32 -4.51 -1.08
N LYS A 53 12.06 -3.88 -2.23
CA LYS A 53 12.59 -2.56 -2.56
C LYS A 53 12.16 -1.52 -1.52
N VAL A 54 10.89 -1.50 -1.11
CA VAL A 54 10.38 -0.59 -0.07
C VAL A 54 10.95 -0.91 1.31
N GLN A 55 10.99 -2.20 1.68
CA GLN A 55 11.55 -2.62 2.97
C GLN A 55 13.04 -2.29 3.08
N ALA A 56 13.80 -2.37 1.99
CA ALA A 56 15.20 -1.97 1.94
C ALA A 56 15.41 -0.45 2.18
N SER A 57 14.38 0.39 1.98
CA SER A 57 14.42 1.80 2.38
C SER A 57 13.95 2.05 3.82
N GLY A 58 13.76 1.00 4.61
CA GLY A 58 13.33 1.11 6.01
C GLY A 58 11.84 1.40 6.21
N LYS A 59 11.01 1.19 5.18
CA LYS A 59 9.55 1.38 5.25
C LYS A 59 8.85 0.03 5.37
N SER A 60 7.80 -0.02 6.19
CA SER A 60 6.98 -1.23 6.35
C SER A 60 6.02 -1.42 5.19
N VAL A 61 5.77 -2.68 4.85
CA VAL A 61 4.85 -3.08 3.79
C VAL A 61 3.85 -4.10 4.31
N PHE A 62 2.57 -3.80 4.14
CA PHE A 62 1.47 -4.71 4.47
C PHE A 62 0.98 -5.43 3.21
N ALA A 63 0.73 -6.73 3.29
CA ALA A 63 0.18 -7.50 2.18
C ALA A 63 -1.34 -7.60 2.30
N LEU A 64 -2.07 -7.26 1.24
CA LEU A 64 -3.46 -7.64 1.08
C LEU A 64 -3.52 -8.87 0.16
N THR A 65 -3.76 -10.03 0.75
CA THR A 65 -3.74 -11.33 0.08
C THR A 65 -4.80 -12.27 0.65
N SER A 66 -5.27 -13.25 -0.13
CA SER A 66 -6.16 -14.31 0.36
C SER A 66 -5.40 -15.53 0.87
N ASP A 67 -4.07 -15.50 0.83
CA ASP A 67 -3.21 -16.56 1.34
C ASP A 67 -2.09 -15.95 2.21
N PRO A 68 -2.29 -15.82 3.53
CA PRO A 68 -1.28 -15.30 4.45
C PRO A 68 0.01 -16.12 4.49
N GLN A 69 -0.03 -17.38 4.07
CA GLN A 69 1.14 -18.28 4.03
C GLN A 69 1.87 -18.23 2.67
N SER A 70 1.39 -17.41 1.73
CA SER A 70 2.04 -17.17 0.45
C SER A 70 3.39 -16.45 0.63
N PRO A 71 4.26 -16.47 -0.41
CA PRO A 71 5.52 -15.73 -0.37
C PRO A 71 5.37 -14.25 0.00
N ILE A 72 4.30 -13.61 -0.49
CA ILE A 72 3.99 -12.20 -0.16
C ILE A 72 3.49 -12.07 1.28
N GLY A 73 2.58 -12.94 1.74
CA GLY A 73 2.09 -12.91 3.12
C GLY A 73 3.23 -13.07 4.13
N CYS A 74 4.09 -14.06 3.91
CA CYS A 74 5.24 -14.34 4.77
C CYS A 74 6.34 -13.26 4.75
N ALA A 75 6.49 -12.51 3.65
CA ALA A 75 7.52 -11.48 3.52
C ALA A 75 7.04 -10.09 3.97
N SER A 76 5.72 -9.89 4.11
CA SER A 76 5.16 -8.63 4.59
C SER A 76 5.39 -8.42 6.09
N ASP A 77 5.36 -7.16 6.51
CA ASP A 77 5.38 -6.77 7.93
C ASP A 77 4.03 -7.03 8.61
N GLY A 78 2.97 -7.23 7.82
CA GLY A 78 1.66 -7.65 8.28
C GLY A 78 0.73 -8.02 7.12
N VAL A 79 -0.22 -8.90 7.38
CA VAL A 79 -1.18 -9.37 6.37
C VAL A 79 -2.58 -8.86 6.68
N LEU A 80 -3.19 -8.26 5.67
CA LEU A 80 -4.60 -7.96 5.56
C LEU A 80 -5.24 -9.10 4.75
N ASP A 81 -6.06 -9.92 5.39
CA ASP A 81 -6.74 -11.04 4.72
C ASP A 81 -7.94 -10.53 3.90
N ILE A 82 -8.05 -11.01 2.65
CA ILE A 82 -9.14 -10.69 1.74
C ILE A 82 -10.45 -11.45 2.10
N ASN A 83 -10.45 -12.47 2.99
CA ASN A 83 -11.69 -13.07 3.49
C ASN A 83 -11.61 -13.80 4.87
N THR A 84 -12.26 -13.21 5.89
CA THR A 84 -12.78 -13.76 7.19
C THR A 84 -11.88 -13.90 8.43
N GLY A 85 -11.79 -12.81 9.23
CA GLY A 85 -11.46 -12.77 10.69
C GLY A 85 -9.95 -12.80 11.02
N ILE A 86 -9.37 -11.99 11.91
CA ILE A 86 -9.87 -11.12 12.99
C ILE A 86 -9.45 -9.66 12.74
N GLU A 87 -10.39 -8.78 13.00
CA GLU A 87 -10.29 -7.32 12.94
C GLU A 87 -9.22 -6.77 13.88
N SER A 88 -8.31 -5.93 13.34
CA SER A 88 -7.56 -4.95 14.12
C SER A 88 -7.29 -3.64 13.37
N VAL A 89 -8.02 -3.33 12.30
CA VAL A 89 -8.29 -1.92 11.89
C VAL A 89 -9.38 -1.95 10.84
N GLY A 90 -10.53 -1.37 11.15
CA GLY A 90 -11.68 -1.36 10.26
C GLY A 90 -11.50 -0.35 9.14
N PHE A 91 -11.57 -0.82 7.88
CA PHE A 91 -12.30 -0.16 6.80
C PHE A 91 -12.74 -1.20 5.77
N VAL A 92 -14.01 -1.12 5.39
CA VAL A 92 -14.74 -2.13 4.61
C VAL A 92 -14.35 -2.10 3.13
N THR A 93 -14.15 -3.31 2.62
CA THR A 93 -13.88 -3.73 1.24
C THR A 93 -14.70 -3.05 0.15
N ARG A 94 -14.03 -2.67 -0.94
CA ARG A 94 -14.40 -3.09 -2.31
C ARG A 94 -13.11 -3.19 -3.12
N GLY A 95 -12.97 -4.30 -3.84
CA GLY A 95 -11.71 -4.73 -4.41
C GLY A 95 -11.02 -3.74 -5.35
N PHE A 96 -9.75 -4.05 -5.55
CA PHE A 96 -8.82 -3.54 -6.53
C PHE A 96 -7.98 -2.30 -6.15
N SER A 97 -6.68 -2.52 -6.33
CA SER A 97 -5.54 -1.60 -6.33
C SER A 97 -5.07 -1.11 -4.96
N ALA A 98 -3.89 -1.61 -4.60
CA ALA A 98 -3.16 -1.27 -3.41
C ALA A 98 -2.62 0.12 -3.65
N THR A 99 -2.79 0.97 -2.67
CA THR A 99 -2.33 2.32 -2.83
C THR A 99 -1.49 2.73 -1.66
N VAL A 100 -0.32 3.29 -2.01
CA VAL A 100 0.56 3.96 -1.07
C VAL A 100 -0.10 5.26 -0.63
N ALA A 101 -0.24 5.43 0.69
CA ALA A 101 -0.85 6.61 1.30
C ALA A 101 0.21 7.50 1.97
N GLN A 102 0.13 8.81 1.69
CA GLN A 102 0.92 9.88 2.32
C GLN A 102 -0.03 10.89 3.00
N PRO A 103 0.20 11.28 4.27
CA PRO A 103 -0.37 12.45 4.88
C PRO A 103 0.40 13.69 4.42
N VAL A 104 -0.32 14.62 3.79
CA VAL A 104 0.18 15.99 3.59
C VAL A 104 0.07 16.71 4.93
N ALA A 105 1.22 17.15 5.45
CA ALA A 105 1.25 18.13 6.52
C ALA A 105 0.96 19.51 5.93
N ASP A 106 -0.08 20.18 6.45
CA ASP A 106 -0.34 21.59 6.19
C ASP A 106 0.86 22.43 6.62
N SER A 107 1.60 22.95 5.65
CA SER A 107 2.47 24.11 5.88
C SER A 107 1.61 25.36 5.82
N ALA A 108 1.23 25.85 7.00
CA ALA A 108 0.95 27.26 7.19
C ALA A 108 2.19 28.06 6.73
N ASP A 109 1.97 29.03 5.83
CA ASP A 109 2.56 30.38 5.85
C ASP A 109 2.51 31.03 4.44
N HIS A 110 1.61 32.00 4.22
CA HIS A 110 1.99 33.40 3.99
C HIS A 110 0.80 34.32 3.59
N CYS A 111 0.75 35.44 4.33
CA CYS A 111 0.35 36.80 3.94
C CYS A 111 -0.97 37.07 3.21
N SER A 112 -1.90 37.75 3.91
CA SER A 112 -2.06 39.22 3.81
C SER A 112 -2.78 39.75 5.04
#